data_AF-A0A6G3X257-F1
#
_entry.id   AF-A0A6G3X257-F1
#
_cell.length_a   1.000
_cell.length_b   1.000
_cell.length_c   1.000
_cell.angle_alpha   90.00
_cell.angle_beta   90.00
_cell.angle_gamma   90.00
#
_symmetry.space_group_name_H-M   'P 1'
#
loop_
_entity.id
_entity.type
_entity.pdbx_description
1 polymer ?
#
loop_
_entity_poly.entity_id
_entity_poly.type
_entity_poly.pdbx_seq_one_letter_code
_entity_poly.pdbx_strand_id
1 'polypeptide(L)'
;AAVGLTEGIDRAGLLGLSYTAARFPEDVRADSRRALTTHPGVVLLPTTFRVVERKEGTWSMVTGQYSTPQGARRALVHHLTRPVPQLPDLPDMPELPAWMKVDEKEAALHARAAKKFTARRRPNELVLRGRRFEVIRVERVMRIGPDGPEKSRPSDVDDY
;
A
#
# COMPACT_ATOMS: atom_id res chain seq x y z
N ALA A 1 -24.76 13.30 10.56
CA ALA A 1 -23.86 14.42 10.19
C ALA A 1 -23.97 14.64 8.69
N ALA A 2 -24.07 15.89 8.23
CA ALA A 2 -24.12 16.19 6.80
C ALA A 2 -22.78 15.83 6.16
N VAL A 3 -22.81 14.92 5.20
CA VAL A 3 -21.65 14.51 4.41
C VAL A 3 -21.34 15.65 3.44
N GLY A 4 -20.09 16.12 3.39
CA GLY A 4 -19.69 17.15 2.43
C GLY A 4 -19.89 16.64 0.99
N LEU A 5 -20.21 17.53 0.04
CA LEU A 5 -20.53 17.13 -1.34
C LEU A 5 -19.49 16.19 -1.98
N THR A 6 -18.21 16.47 -1.79
CA THR A 6 -17.10 15.63 -2.28
C THR A 6 -17.11 14.24 -1.66
N GLU A 7 -17.35 14.16 -0.36
CA GLU A 7 -17.42 12.89 0.37
C GLU A 7 -18.64 12.07 -0.08
N GLY A 8 -19.76 12.73 -0.41
CA GLY A 8 -20.95 12.08 -0.98
C GLY A 8 -20.69 11.46 -2.35
N ILE A 9 -19.95 12.17 -3.22
CA ILE A 9 -19.56 11.69 -4.55
C ILE A 9 -18.58 10.51 -4.43
N ASP A 10 -17.56 10.63 -3.59
CA ASP A 10 -16.59 9.56 -3.34
C ASP A 10 -17.30 8.31 -2.80
N ARG A 11 -18.20 8.49 -1.83
CA ARG A 11 -19.01 7.39 -1.28
C ARG A 11 -19.85 6.72 -2.36
N ALA A 12 -20.55 7.49 -3.20
CA ALA A 12 -21.38 6.96 -4.28
C ALA A 12 -20.56 6.16 -5.30
N GLY A 13 -19.36 6.65 -5.67
CA GLY A 13 -18.44 5.93 -6.56
C GLY A 13 -17.90 4.63 -5.98
N LEU A 14 -17.82 4.53 -4.66
CA LEU A 14 -17.26 3.35 -3.96
C LEU A 14 -18.31 2.29 -3.61
N LEU A 15 -19.61 2.59 -3.69
CA LEU A 15 -20.68 1.62 -3.42
C LEU A 15 -20.57 0.38 -4.31
N GLY A 16 -20.25 0.56 -5.59
CA GLY A 16 -20.08 -0.52 -6.56
C GLY A 16 -18.69 -1.18 -6.57
N LEU A 17 -17.78 -0.77 -5.68
CA LEU A 17 -16.40 -1.26 -5.70
C LEU A 17 -16.35 -2.77 -5.42
N SER A 18 -15.87 -3.52 -6.40
CA SER A 18 -15.55 -4.94 -6.30
C SER A 18 -14.29 -5.27 -7.10
N TYR A 19 -13.62 -6.37 -6.77
CA TYR A 19 -12.43 -6.82 -7.49
C TYR A 19 -12.79 -7.37 -8.87
N THR A 20 -12.26 -6.74 -9.93
CA THR A 20 -12.51 -7.11 -11.33
C THR A 20 -11.28 -7.67 -12.06
N ALA A 21 -10.07 -7.35 -11.60
CA ALA A 21 -8.84 -7.73 -12.29
C ALA A 21 -8.55 -9.23 -12.19
N ALA A 22 -8.14 -9.86 -13.30
CA ALA A 22 -7.84 -11.30 -13.38
C ALA A 22 -6.70 -11.77 -12.47
N ARG A 23 -5.87 -10.85 -11.96
CA ARG A 23 -4.82 -11.16 -10.97
C ARG A 23 -5.37 -11.61 -9.62
N PHE A 24 -6.65 -11.34 -9.34
CA PHE A 24 -7.32 -11.81 -8.13
C PHE A 24 -7.92 -13.20 -8.40
N PRO A 25 -7.69 -14.18 -7.50
CA PRO A 25 -8.34 -15.49 -7.55
C PRO A 25 -9.86 -15.40 -7.74
N GLU A 26 -10.45 -16.42 -8.36
CA GLU A 26 -11.88 -16.40 -8.71
C GLU A 26 -12.80 -16.31 -7.50
N ASP A 27 -12.51 -17.07 -6.46
CA ASP A 27 -13.18 -17.04 -5.16
C ASP A 27 -13.08 -15.66 -4.50
N VAL A 28 -11.90 -15.03 -4.50
CA VAL A 28 -11.69 -13.65 -4.01
C VAL A 28 -12.55 -12.64 -4.78
N ARG A 29 -12.67 -12.79 -6.11
CA ARG A 29 -13.55 -11.94 -6.93
C ARG A 29 -15.03 -12.24 -6.68
N ALA A 30 -15.41 -13.50 -6.48
CA ALA A 30 -16.78 -13.89 -6.17
C ALA A 30 -17.24 -13.34 -4.82
N ASP A 31 -16.39 -13.45 -3.80
CA ASP A 31 -16.63 -12.92 -2.46
C ASP A 31 -16.77 -11.40 -2.49
N SER A 32 -15.88 -10.70 -3.21
CA SER A 32 -15.97 -9.26 -3.39
C SER A 32 -17.25 -8.81 -4.12
N ARG A 33 -17.79 -9.62 -5.05
CA ARG A 33 -19.07 -9.32 -5.72
C ARG A 33 -20.26 -9.60 -4.81
N ARG A 34 -20.25 -10.71 -4.05
CA ARG A 34 -21.28 -11.03 -3.06
C ARG A 34 -21.42 -9.93 -2.01
N ALA A 35 -20.31 -9.31 -1.61
CA ALA A 35 -20.32 -8.21 -0.65
C ALA A 35 -21.15 -7.00 -1.10
N LEU A 36 -21.37 -6.81 -2.42
CA LEU A 36 -22.21 -5.74 -2.95
C LEU A 36 -23.68 -5.90 -2.54
N THR A 37 -24.15 -7.13 -2.33
CA THR A 37 -25.55 -7.42 -1.97
C THR A 37 -25.73 -7.67 -0.47
N THR A 38 -24.77 -8.33 0.17
CA THR A 38 -24.86 -8.64 1.62
C THR A 38 -24.49 -7.44 2.50
N HIS A 39 -23.58 -6.59 2.03
CA HIS A 39 -23.10 -5.39 2.73
C HIS A 39 -23.12 -4.17 1.78
N PRO A 40 -24.32 -3.74 1.35
CA PRO A 40 -24.47 -2.73 0.30
C PRO A 40 -24.02 -1.33 0.75
N GLY A 41 -23.99 -1.07 2.06
CA GLY A 41 -23.51 0.18 2.60
C GLY A 41 -21.99 0.26 2.60
N VAL A 42 -21.45 1.48 2.52
CA VAL A 42 -20.03 1.77 2.78
C VAL A 42 -19.89 2.86 3.83
N VAL A 43 -18.90 2.69 4.71
CA VAL A 43 -18.41 3.69 5.64
C VAL A 43 -17.03 4.13 5.15
N LEU A 44 -16.85 5.44 4.93
CA LEU A 44 -15.54 5.99 4.63
C LEU A 44 -14.70 6.03 5.91
N LEU A 45 -13.50 5.48 5.83
CA LEU A 45 -12.53 5.52 6.91
C LEU A 45 -11.60 6.74 6.72
N PRO A 46 -10.90 7.19 7.78
CA PRO A 46 -9.93 8.26 7.66
C PRO A 46 -8.92 8.00 6.53
N THR A 47 -8.74 9.01 5.69
CA THR A 47 -7.76 9.01 4.61
C THR A 47 -6.37 8.65 5.15
N THR A 48 -5.65 7.82 4.39
CA THR A 48 -4.24 7.54 4.65
C THR A 48 -3.37 7.87 3.44
N PHE A 49 -2.06 7.82 3.62
CA PHE A 49 -1.06 8.05 2.60
C PHE A 49 -0.10 6.87 2.55
N ARG A 50 0.36 6.52 1.35
CA ARG A 50 1.39 5.49 1.18
C ARG A 50 2.24 5.78 -0.04
N VAL A 51 3.31 5.01 -0.20
CA VAL A 51 4.10 5.01 -1.42
C VAL A 51 3.74 3.79 -2.26
N VAL A 52 3.55 4.04 -3.55
CA VAL A 52 3.41 3.00 -4.58
C VAL A 52 4.52 3.13 -5.60
N GLU A 53 4.87 2.03 -6.22
CA GLU A 53 5.65 2.01 -7.45
C GLU A 53 4.68 1.94 -8.62
N ARG A 54 4.77 2.92 -9.53
CA ARG A 54 4.01 2.94 -10.78
C ARG A 54 4.56 1.89 -11.72
N LYS A 55 3.68 1.03 -12.20
CA LYS A 55 3.95 0.06 -13.26
C LYS A 55 3.01 0.34 -14.43
N GLU A 56 3.27 -0.28 -15.57
CA GLU A 56 2.38 -0.19 -16.71
C GLU A 56 1.00 -0.76 -16.35
N GLY A 57 -0.04 0.07 -16.45
CA GLY A 57 -1.43 -0.31 -16.14
C GLY A 57 -1.72 -0.71 -14.68
N THR A 58 -0.76 -0.60 -13.75
CA THR A 58 -0.94 -1.04 -12.37
C THR A 58 -0.01 -0.33 -11.38
N TRP A 59 -0.16 -0.65 -10.10
CA TRP A 59 0.64 -0.14 -9.01
C TRP A 59 1.13 -1.30 -8.15
N SER A 60 2.35 -1.20 -7.63
CA SER A 60 2.84 -2.10 -6.58
C SER A 60 2.92 -1.37 -5.24
N MET A 61 2.50 -2.06 -4.18
CA MET A 61 2.52 -1.55 -2.82
C MET A 61 3.96 -1.56 -2.30
N VAL A 62 4.54 -0.39 -2.00
CA VAL A 62 5.94 -0.28 -1.55
C VAL A 62 6.03 -0.13 -0.04
N THR A 63 5.17 0.69 0.56
CA THR A 63 5.12 0.93 2.01
C THR A 63 3.75 0.61 2.59
N GLY A 64 3.66 0.55 3.92
CA GLY A 64 2.39 0.56 4.64
C GLY A 64 1.61 1.88 4.47
N GLN A 65 0.50 2.00 5.21
CA GLN A 65 -0.33 3.20 5.27
C GLN A 65 0.08 4.11 6.42
N TYR A 66 0.05 5.42 6.20
CA TYR A 66 0.44 6.45 7.16
C TYR A 66 -0.65 7.52 7.26
N SER A 67 -0.82 8.11 8.44
CA SER A 67 -1.82 9.16 8.69
C SER A 67 -1.50 10.49 7.98
N THR A 68 -0.24 10.70 7.58
CA THR A 68 0.20 11.96 6.96
C THR A 68 1.06 11.73 5.71
N PRO A 69 1.08 12.67 4.74
CA PRO A 69 1.98 12.61 3.60
C PRO A 69 3.46 12.61 4.04
N GLN A 70 3.79 13.34 5.11
CA GLN A 70 5.14 13.33 5.68
C GLN A 70 5.53 11.94 6.20
N GLY A 71 4.60 11.20 6.82
CA GLY A 71 4.81 9.82 7.23
C GLY A 71 5.16 8.91 6.05
N ALA A 72 4.40 8.98 4.96
CA ALA A 72 4.69 8.23 3.73
C ALA A 72 6.04 8.61 3.10
N ARG A 73 6.41 9.90 3.10
CA ARG A 73 7.73 10.36 2.63
C ARG A 73 8.88 9.77 3.45
N ARG A 74 8.75 9.76 4.78
CA ARG A 74 9.73 9.13 5.69
C ARG A 74 9.81 7.62 5.44
N ALA A 75 8.68 6.99 5.15
CA ALA A 75 8.63 5.57 4.81
C ALA A 75 9.34 5.24 3.50
N LEU A 76 9.24 6.10 2.47
CA LEU A 76 10.02 5.93 1.24
C LEU A 76 11.52 6.03 1.51
N VAL A 77 11.94 7.02 2.30
CA VAL A 77 13.35 7.16 2.68
C VAL A 77 13.82 5.91 3.42
N HIS A 78 13.06 5.46 4.42
CA HIS A 78 13.36 4.22 5.13
C HIS A 78 13.39 3.01 4.20
N HIS A 79 12.48 2.90 3.23
CA HIS A 79 12.49 1.80 2.25
C HIS A 79 13.76 1.79 1.41
N LEU A 80 14.23 2.96 0.96
CA LEU A 80 15.44 3.08 0.14
C LEU A 80 16.72 2.82 0.95
N THR A 81 16.75 3.26 2.21
CA THR A 81 17.93 3.20 3.07
C THR A 81 17.84 2.13 4.14
N ARG A 82 16.88 1.19 4.01
CA ARG A 82 16.72 0.12 5.00
C ARG A 82 18.04 -0.63 5.05
N PRO A 83 18.69 -0.73 6.23
CA PRO A 83 19.80 -1.65 6.37
C PRO A 83 19.28 -3.03 5.98
N VAL A 84 19.98 -3.74 5.10
CA VAL A 84 19.83 -5.21 5.03
C VAL A 84 19.84 -5.68 6.49
N PRO A 85 18.90 -6.53 6.95
CA PRO A 85 18.93 -6.98 8.33
C PRO A 85 20.35 -7.46 8.62
N GLN A 86 21.09 -6.70 9.43
CA GLN A 86 22.33 -7.19 10.00
C GLN A 86 21.87 -8.29 10.94
N LEU A 87 21.85 -9.52 10.42
CA LEU A 87 21.76 -10.67 11.29
C LEU A 87 22.90 -10.51 12.31
N PRO A 88 22.64 -10.67 13.61
CA PRO A 88 23.70 -10.69 14.58
C PRO A 88 24.78 -11.67 14.10
N ASP A 89 26.05 -11.31 14.25
CA ASP A 89 27.19 -12.19 13.98
C ASP A 89 27.27 -13.25 15.09
N LEU A 90 26.24 -14.08 15.15
CA LEU A 90 26.12 -15.23 16.04
C LEU A 90 26.73 -16.43 15.32
N PRO A 91 27.45 -17.30 16.05
CA PRO A 91 27.82 -18.61 15.52
C PRO A 91 26.57 -19.30 14.97
N ASP A 92 26.70 -19.95 13.81
CA ASP A 92 25.65 -20.75 13.16
C ASP A 92 24.47 -20.00 12.53
N MET A 93 24.53 -18.67 12.39
CA MET A 93 23.53 -17.96 11.56
C MET A 93 23.75 -18.26 10.07
N PRO A 94 22.69 -18.63 9.32
CA PRO A 94 22.82 -18.86 7.89
C PRO A 94 23.22 -17.57 7.19
N GLU A 95 24.12 -17.66 6.22
CA GLU A 95 24.40 -16.54 5.33
C GLU A 95 23.08 -15.99 4.79
N LEU A 96 22.97 -14.65 4.77
CA LEU A 96 21.82 -14.01 4.12
C LEU A 96 21.72 -14.55 2.68
N PRO A 97 20.53 -15.03 2.26
CA PRO A 97 20.32 -15.45 0.89
C PRO A 97 20.75 -14.34 -0.08
N ALA A 98 21.31 -14.72 -1.24
CA ALA A 98 21.84 -13.75 -2.21
C ALA A 98 20.83 -12.66 -2.61
N TRP A 99 19.53 -12.99 -2.61
CA TRP A 99 18.45 -12.05 -2.90
C TRP A 99 18.19 -10.99 -1.80
N MET A 100 18.72 -11.18 -0.58
CA MET A 100 18.72 -10.18 0.49
C MET A 100 19.98 -9.31 0.49
N LYS A 101 21.08 -9.75 -0.15
CA LYS A 101 22.31 -8.96 -0.23
C LYS A 101 22.09 -7.79 -1.18
N VAL A 102 22.28 -6.56 -0.69
CA VAL A 102 22.23 -5.35 -1.51
C VAL A 102 23.66 -4.96 -1.88
N ASP A 103 23.93 -4.81 -3.17
CA ASP A 103 25.21 -4.29 -3.67
C ASP A 103 25.49 -2.90 -3.06
N GLU A 104 26.69 -2.68 -2.54
CA GLU A 104 27.12 -1.40 -1.97
C GLU A 104 26.89 -0.22 -2.93
N LYS A 105 27.06 -0.45 -4.24
CA LYS A 105 26.78 0.58 -5.26
C LYS A 105 25.30 0.96 -5.30
N GLU A 106 24.41 -0.03 -5.20
CA GLU A 106 22.96 0.21 -5.14
C GLU A 106 22.58 0.88 -3.82
N ALA A 107 23.15 0.45 -2.70
CA ALA A 107 22.92 1.09 -1.40
C ALA A 107 23.36 2.57 -1.41
N ALA A 108 24.54 2.87 -1.97
CA ALA A 108 25.02 4.23 -2.12
C ALA A 108 24.14 5.08 -3.06
N LEU A 109 23.66 4.49 -4.16
CA LEU A 109 22.73 5.14 -5.07
C LEU A 109 21.40 5.47 -4.36
N HIS A 110 20.83 4.51 -3.63
CA HIS A 110 19.61 4.68 -2.86
C HIS A 110 19.76 5.75 -1.79
N ALA A 111 20.86 5.76 -1.04
CA ALA A 111 21.15 6.78 -0.04
C ALA A 111 21.26 8.19 -0.66
N ARG A 112 21.92 8.33 -1.81
CA ARG A 112 21.98 9.59 -2.56
C ARG A 112 20.60 10.03 -3.04
N ALA A 113 19.79 9.10 -3.56
CA ALA A 113 18.43 9.38 -4.00
C ALA A 113 17.54 9.83 -2.83
N ALA A 114 17.62 9.16 -1.69
CA ALA A 114 16.92 9.54 -0.46
C ALA A 114 17.33 10.93 0.03
N LYS A 115 18.63 11.27 0.04
CA LYS A 115 19.13 12.59 0.40
C LYS A 115 18.60 13.69 -0.54
N LYS A 116 18.63 13.45 -1.85
CA LYS A 116 18.04 14.37 -2.84
C LYS A 116 16.53 14.50 -2.68
N PHE A 117 15.86 13.41 -2.34
CA PHE A 117 14.42 13.41 -2.08
C PHE A 117 14.09 14.33 -0.90
N THR A 118 14.73 14.15 0.25
CA THR A 118 14.45 14.93 1.48
C THR A 118 14.85 16.40 1.39
N ALA A 119 15.81 16.75 0.54
CA ALA A 119 16.21 18.14 0.30
C ALA A 119 15.12 18.99 -0.40
N ARG A 120 14.15 18.34 -1.08
CA ARG A 120 13.05 19.06 -1.76
C ARG A 120 11.94 19.42 -0.79
N ARG A 121 11.23 20.51 -1.08
CA ARG A 121 10.02 20.91 -0.32
C ARG A 121 8.82 20.05 -0.72
N ARG A 122 8.31 19.24 0.22
CA ARG A 122 7.09 18.42 0.08
C ARG A 122 7.05 17.52 -1.19
N PRO A 123 8.11 16.75 -1.48
CA PRO A 123 8.17 15.91 -2.68
C PRO A 123 7.14 14.78 -2.66
N ASN A 124 6.48 14.53 -3.79
CA ASN A 124 5.53 13.41 -3.94
C ASN A 124 6.02 12.34 -4.91
N GLU A 125 7.07 12.60 -5.69
CA GLU A 125 7.57 11.68 -6.72
C GLU A 125 9.08 11.48 -6.62
N LEU A 126 9.53 10.27 -6.92
CA LEU A 126 10.93 9.90 -7.08
C LEU A 126 11.06 8.93 -8.27
N VAL A 127 11.98 9.22 -9.19
CA VAL A 127 12.39 8.27 -10.22
C VAL A 127 13.80 7.77 -9.92
N LEU A 128 13.97 6.45 -9.88
CA LEU A 128 15.23 5.80 -9.56
C LEU A 128 15.41 4.56 -10.45
N ARG A 129 16.43 4.58 -11.31
CA ARG A 129 16.70 3.51 -12.30
C ARG A 129 15.46 3.11 -13.12
N GLY A 130 14.69 4.10 -13.59
CA GLY A 130 13.46 3.88 -14.35
C GLY A 130 12.23 3.50 -13.52
N ARG A 131 12.39 3.22 -12.22
CA ARG A 131 11.28 2.94 -11.30
C ARG A 131 10.71 4.26 -10.78
N ARG A 132 9.40 4.43 -10.85
CA ARG A 132 8.71 5.65 -10.41
C ARG A 132 7.92 5.39 -9.14
N PHE A 133 8.33 6.05 -8.06
CA PHE A 133 7.69 5.99 -6.74
C PHE A 133 6.84 7.23 -6.53
N GLU A 134 5.59 7.05 -6.08
CA GLU A 134 4.64 8.14 -5.85
C GLU A 134 4.01 8.04 -4.46
N VAL A 135 3.93 9.19 -3.77
CA VAL A 135 3.14 9.35 -2.55
C VAL A 135 1.69 9.58 -2.97
N ILE A 136 0.82 8.63 -2.63
CA ILE A 136 -0.60 8.68 -2.97
C ILE A 136 -1.48 8.90 -1.73
N ARG A 137 -2.62 9.55 -1.94
CA ARG A 137 -3.75 9.58 -1.00
C ARG A 137 -4.58 8.31 -1.21
N VAL A 138 -4.97 7.65 -0.13
CA VAL A 138 -5.75 6.41 -0.14
C VAL A 138 -7.09 6.66 0.52
N GLU A 139 -8.16 6.56 -0.26
CA GLU A 139 -9.52 6.46 0.27
C GLU A 139 -9.78 5.03 0.71
N ARG A 140 -10.27 4.91 1.94
CA ARG A 140 -10.49 3.63 2.59
C ARG A 140 -11.96 3.48 2.88
N VAL A 141 -12.48 2.28 2.64
CA VAL A 141 -13.88 1.97 2.90
C VAL A 141 -13.99 0.68 3.68
N MET A 142 -15.02 0.61 4.50
CA MET A 142 -15.51 -0.62 5.13
C MET A 142 -16.93 -0.86 4.64
N ARG A 143 -17.22 -2.08 4.18
CA ARG A 143 -18.59 -2.47 3.81
C ARG A 143 -19.41 -2.78 5.05
N ILE A 144 -20.68 -2.39 5.02
CA ILE A 144 -21.63 -2.58 6.12
C ILE A 144 -22.99 -3.05 5.59
N GLY A 145 -23.55 -4.07 6.24
CA GLY A 145 -24.88 -4.59 6.00
C GLY A 145 -25.80 -4.39 7.21
N PRO A 146 -27.04 -4.90 7.15
CA PRO A 146 -28.00 -4.82 8.28
C PRO A 146 -27.44 -5.40 9.58
N ASP A 147 -26.61 -6.44 9.49
CA ASP A 147 -26.00 -7.13 10.63
C ASP A 147 -24.64 -6.54 11.07
N GLY A 148 -24.24 -5.40 10.49
CA GLY A 148 -23.00 -4.71 10.82
C GLY A 148 -21.90 -4.84 9.76
N PRO A 149 -20.62 -4.62 10.13
CA PRO A 149 -19.48 -4.66 9.21
C PRO A 149 -19.30 -6.02 8.52
N GLU A 150 -18.79 -6.00 7.29
CA GLU A 150 -18.37 -7.22 6.59
C GLU A 150 -17.34 -7.98 7.42
N LYS A 151 -17.63 -9.25 7.72
CA LYS A 151 -16.73 -10.18 8.42
C LYS A 151 -15.71 -10.77 7.44
N SER A 152 -14.71 -11.49 7.96
CA SER A 152 -13.77 -12.27 7.13
C SER A 152 -14.53 -13.14 6.12
N ARG A 153 -14.05 -13.11 4.88
CA ARG A 153 -14.64 -13.84 3.76
C ARG A 153 -14.18 -15.30 3.77
N PRO A 154 -14.96 -16.22 3.19
CA PRO A 154 -14.49 -17.58 2.92
C PRO A 154 -13.15 -17.63 2.18
N SER A 155 -12.87 -16.67 1.28
CA SER A 155 -11.59 -16.54 0.58
C SER A 155 -10.44 -15.99 1.43
N ASP A 156 -10.71 -15.48 2.64
CA ASP A 156 -9.68 -14.93 3.54
C ASP A 156 -9.07 -16.08 4.36
N VAL A 157 -8.35 -16.98 3.68
CA VAL A 157 -7.62 -18.10 4.30
C VAL A 157 -6.34 -17.61 4.94
N ASP A 158 -6.01 -18.17 6.11
CA ASP A 158 -4.80 -17.89 6.84
C ASP A 158 -3.97 -19.17 6.98
N ASP A 159 -2.99 -19.34 6.09
CA ASP A 159 -2.09 -20.48 6.07
C ASP A 159 -0.88 -20.20 6.98
N TYR A 160 -1.08 -20.19 8.30
CA TYR A 160 0.02 -20.16 9.28
C TYR A 160 0.39 -21.57 9.76
#